data_AF-A0A2D6HB45-F1
#
_entry.id   AF-A0A2D6HB45-F1
#
_cell.length_a   1.000
_cell.length_b   1.000
_cell.length_c   1.000
_cell.angle_alpha   90.00
_cell.angle_beta   90.00
_cell.angle_gamma   90.00
#
_symmetry.space_group_name_H-M   'P 1'
#
loop_
_entity.id
_entity.type
_entity.pdbx_description
1 polymer ?
#
loop_
_entity_poly.entity_id
_entity_poly.type
_entity_poly.pdbx_seq_one_letter_code
_entity_poly.pdbx_strand_id
1 'polypeptide(L)'
;MTMWQTGFSSGQAFCYLDVVEGVGDAEDVVFLIARAGPNQRGGLYRTQLAPAASASTATWQHKCWKGATGDFWQVDAAGNLSSLDPGWLTLWKGDVLFDPVVAPSDPNRMLLGFQGRLHNSADGGHHWEQCYTTVSDGLAATRGYDELVTQGLDYLSDGRVVLANADLGTLVSEDSRFESFQWFYPLVDRDTTPSSDVAYNREAASVIVRPDWLGSGEDGLFVLCSDITHHGAPSKIMRAKPGESDNWINVTRNLDTSDKFIPDFCFAGDRDIFAPYLQSNGPWGNGATLAGTGMLHGRCLAPDSWTWETVDAGLELGTSGYNALGLRTLFHEPSGRVFMASALRPTPAGDGPGGIFMLDSVDDDTWALVFGLTGDWRNFQSLVQATDGSRLYAGTRGPQGMGDGGVLRCLDPMNAPGQWEVIANGTQSSFGQAIPFYATGWDPLEASRRLTDVQALAVSPSNPDVVYASLHSNRFQPAAGLWAFNLRGLERWTYLAHGSPLESIGLQALKFNPLEPDQLGLGTAGMQFWTLTVPGLSPRDPR
;
A
#
# COMPACT_ATOMS: atom_id res chain seq x y z
N MET A 1 1.86 19.02 45.25
CA MET A 1 1.39 19.24 43.87
C MET A 1 1.81 20.65 43.48
N THR A 2 2.96 20.78 42.85
CA THR A 2 3.52 22.07 42.44
C THR A 2 2.88 22.46 41.11
N MET A 3 2.23 23.61 41.06
CA MET A 3 1.53 24.09 39.87
C MET A 3 2.51 24.87 39.01
N TRP A 4 2.83 24.37 37.81
CA TRP A 4 3.75 25.00 36.88
C TRP A 4 2.97 25.86 35.88
N GLN A 5 3.40 27.11 35.67
CA GLN A 5 2.81 28.00 34.68
C GLN A 5 3.89 28.39 33.66
N THR A 6 3.78 27.89 32.44
CA THR A 6 4.69 28.23 31.34
C THR A 6 4.11 29.39 30.52
N GLY A 7 4.79 30.54 30.48
CA GLY A 7 4.38 31.69 29.68
C GLY A 7 5.00 31.64 28.28
N PHE A 8 4.16 31.55 27.24
CA PHE A 8 4.60 31.65 25.83
C PHE A 8 3.82 32.74 25.09
N SER A 9 4.41 33.32 24.05
CA SER A 9 3.79 34.36 23.23
C SER A 9 2.70 33.79 22.32
N SER A 10 1.75 34.63 21.90
CA SER A 10 0.61 34.23 21.08
C SER A 10 1.04 33.61 19.73
N GLY A 11 0.47 32.46 19.38
CA GLY A 11 0.61 31.83 18.05
C GLY A 11 1.26 30.43 18.02
N GLN A 12 1.77 29.93 19.15
CA GLN A 12 2.26 28.55 19.25
C GLN A 12 1.13 27.59 19.61
N ALA A 13 0.93 26.54 18.80
CA ALA A 13 0.07 25.41 19.15
C ALA A 13 0.96 24.27 19.67
N PHE A 14 0.92 24.01 20.97
CA PHE A 14 1.61 22.87 21.58
C PHE A 14 0.79 21.62 21.42
N CYS A 15 1.44 20.50 21.11
CA CYS A 15 0.78 19.21 20.98
C CYS A 15 1.25 18.18 22.00
N TYR A 16 2.37 18.41 22.69
CA TYR A 16 2.96 17.42 23.60
C TYR A 16 3.82 18.06 24.71
N LEU A 17 3.72 17.53 25.93
CA LEU A 17 4.52 17.87 27.11
C LEU A 17 4.82 16.57 27.88
N ASP A 18 6.09 16.32 28.18
CA ASP A 18 6.52 15.22 29.06
C ASP A 18 7.55 15.68 30.08
N VAL A 19 7.53 15.06 31.25
CA VAL A 19 8.37 15.39 32.40
C VAL A 19 9.00 14.10 32.92
N VAL A 20 10.32 14.02 32.85
CA VAL A 20 11.08 12.97 33.53
C VAL A 20 11.51 13.52 34.88
N GLU A 21 10.89 13.00 35.94
CA GLU A 21 11.21 13.37 37.30
C GLU A 21 12.66 12.99 37.64
N GLY A 22 13.41 13.93 38.21
CA GLY A 22 14.73 13.66 38.73
C GLY A 22 14.67 12.73 39.94
N VAL A 23 15.63 11.80 40.05
CA VAL A 23 15.77 10.95 41.25
C VAL A 23 16.71 11.64 42.24
N GLY A 24 16.22 11.94 43.44
CA GLY A 24 17.00 12.58 44.51
C GLY A 24 17.16 14.09 44.29
N ASP A 25 18.41 14.58 44.27
CA ASP A 25 18.73 16.00 44.01
C ASP A 25 18.89 16.32 42.51
N ALA A 26 18.63 15.35 41.63
CA ALA A 26 18.71 15.53 40.19
C ALA A 26 17.58 16.45 39.70
N GLU A 27 17.88 17.29 38.70
CA GLU A 27 16.91 18.18 38.07
C GLU A 27 15.86 17.40 37.27
N ASP A 28 14.62 17.90 37.28
CA ASP A 28 13.57 17.40 36.38
C ASP A 28 13.92 17.80 34.95
N VAL A 29 13.70 16.89 34.00
CA VAL A 29 13.89 17.20 32.58
C VAL A 29 12.53 17.31 31.92
N VAL A 30 12.28 18.47 31.29
CA VAL A 30 11.00 18.75 30.64
C VAL A 30 11.20 18.84 29.13
N PHE A 31 10.32 18.15 28.41
CA PHE A 31 10.27 18.12 26.96
C PHE A 31 8.97 18.72 26.45
N LEU A 32 9.05 19.46 25.35
CA LEU A 32 7.92 20.16 24.76
C LEU A 32 7.99 20.06 23.24
N ILE A 33 6.86 19.78 22.59
CA ILE A 33 6.73 19.91 21.13
C ILE A 33 5.81 21.07 20.78
N ALA A 34 6.34 21.99 19.98
CA ALA A 34 5.58 23.08 19.39
C ALA A 34 5.37 22.84 17.89
N ARG A 35 4.14 23.01 17.39
CA ARG A 35 3.88 23.04 15.95
C ARG A 35 4.48 24.30 15.33
N ALA A 36 5.03 24.17 14.13
CA ALA A 36 5.56 25.30 13.38
C ALA A 36 4.41 26.21 12.92
N GLY A 37 4.48 27.49 13.29
CA GLY A 37 3.65 28.53 12.67
C GLY A 37 4.29 29.04 11.38
N PRO A 38 3.57 29.84 10.56
CA PRO A 38 4.07 30.35 9.26
C PRO A 38 5.42 31.10 9.33
N ASN A 39 5.78 31.63 10.50
CA ASN A 39 6.99 32.40 10.74
C ASN A 39 7.79 31.91 11.97
N GLN A 40 7.54 30.69 12.45
CA GLN A 40 8.16 30.17 13.67
C GLN A 40 8.69 28.75 13.47
N ARG A 41 9.85 28.47 14.07
CA ARG A 41 10.43 27.12 14.12
C ARG A 41 9.58 26.28 15.08
N GLY A 42 8.87 25.27 14.58
CA GLY A 42 8.27 24.21 15.41
C GLY A 42 9.28 23.08 15.60
N GLY A 43 9.22 22.38 16.72
CA GLY A 43 10.28 21.44 17.09
C GLY A 43 10.15 20.83 18.48
N LEU A 44 11.12 19.99 18.82
CA LEU A 44 11.34 19.45 20.15
C LEU A 44 12.26 20.38 20.95
N TYR A 45 11.78 20.74 22.13
CA TYR A 45 12.48 21.56 23.09
C TYR A 45 12.77 20.74 24.34
N ARG A 46 13.93 20.98 24.95
CA ARG A 46 14.32 20.41 26.24
C ARG A 46 14.71 21.53 27.20
N THR A 47 14.33 21.40 28.46
CA THR A 47 14.84 22.23 29.54
C THR A 47 15.10 21.37 30.77
N GLN A 48 15.92 21.87 31.69
CA GLN A 48 16.16 21.27 32.99
C GLN A 48 15.63 22.22 34.05
N LEU A 49 14.90 21.68 35.03
CA LEU A 49 14.31 22.43 36.11
C LEU A 49 14.91 21.96 37.43
N ALA A 50 15.56 22.88 38.14
CA ALA A 50 16.06 22.62 39.48
C ALA A 50 14.90 22.19 40.41
N PRO A 51 15.10 21.18 41.28
CA PRO A 51 14.07 20.77 42.22
C PRO A 51 13.67 21.92 43.13
N ALA A 52 12.42 22.35 43.03
CA ALA A 52 11.71 23.20 44.00
C ALA A 52 12.43 24.48 44.49
N ALA A 53 12.89 25.34 43.58
CA ALA A 53 13.14 26.75 43.90
C ALA A 53 11.97 27.64 43.42
N SER A 54 11.59 28.64 44.22
CA SER A 54 10.58 29.65 43.89
C SER A 54 10.74 30.21 42.47
N ALA A 55 9.64 30.28 41.70
CA ALA A 55 9.54 30.95 40.39
C ALA A 55 10.85 30.96 39.57
N SER A 56 11.28 29.78 39.12
CA SER A 56 12.45 29.66 38.25
C SER A 56 12.09 29.91 36.79
N THR A 57 12.86 30.76 36.12
CA THR A 57 12.77 30.94 34.66
C THR A 57 13.42 29.75 33.96
N ALA A 58 12.66 28.99 33.19
CA ALA A 58 13.19 27.89 32.38
C ALA A 58 13.89 28.43 31.12
N THR A 59 15.12 27.99 30.86
CA THR A 59 15.79 28.25 29.58
C THR A 59 15.61 27.04 28.67
N TRP A 60 14.91 27.22 27.56
CA TRP A 60 14.62 26.14 26.61
C TRP A 60 15.73 26.02 25.56
N GLN A 61 16.18 24.78 25.34
CA GLN A 61 17.10 24.43 24.27
C GLN A 61 16.33 23.75 23.13
N HIS A 62 16.53 24.23 21.90
CA HIS A 62 16.10 23.48 20.71
C HIS A 62 16.95 22.23 20.56
N LYS A 63 16.31 21.06 20.44
CA LYS A 63 17.00 19.80 20.18
C LYS A 63 16.85 19.39 18.73
N CYS A 64 15.62 19.43 18.22
CA CYS A 64 15.34 19.34 16.80
C CYS A 64 14.23 20.31 16.40
N TRP A 65 14.27 20.87 15.19
CA TRP A 65 13.21 21.74 14.70
C TRP A 65 13.15 21.78 13.18
N LYS A 66 11.98 22.13 12.67
CA LYS A 66 11.74 22.43 11.26
C LYS A 66 12.13 23.86 10.93
N GLY A 67 13.03 24.03 9.96
CA GLY A 67 13.43 25.30 9.38
C GLY A 67 12.38 25.89 8.44
N ALA A 68 12.55 27.16 8.05
CA ALA A 68 11.60 27.87 7.18
C ALA A 68 11.52 27.27 5.76
N THR A 69 12.56 26.56 5.34
CA THR A 69 12.68 25.89 4.03
C THR A 69 12.08 24.47 4.03
N GLY A 70 11.64 23.95 5.17
CA GLY A 70 11.17 22.57 5.32
C GLY A 70 12.22 21.61 5.88
N ASP A 71 13.49 21.98 5.89
CA ASP A 71 14.58 21.14 6.41
C ASP A 71 14.49 20.97 7.93
N PHE A 72 14.86 19.81 8.45
CA PHE A 72 15.01 19.59 9.89
C PHE A 72 16.46 19.79 10.32
N TRP A 73 16.63 20.37 11.49
CA TRP A 73 17.91 20.71 12.07
C TRP A 73 18.00 20.16 13.48
N GLN A 74 19.20 19.74 13.88
CA GLN A 74 19.53 19.38 15.26
C GLN A 74 20.65 20.29 15.81
N VAL A 75 20.71 20.45 17.14
CA VAL A 75 21.82 21.13 17.82
C VAL A 75 22.61 20.14 18.66
N ASP A 76 23.90 19.98 18.37
CA ASP A 76 24.78 19.11 19.16
C ASP A 76 25.08 19.69 20.55
N ALA A 77 25.86 18.95 21.36
CA ALA A 77 26.24 19.39 22.71
C ALA A 77 27.10 20.66 22.73
N ALA A 78 27.77 20.98 21.62
CA ALA A 78 28.60 22.17 21.46
C ALA A 78 27.83 23.38 20.89
N GLY A 79 26.55 23.22 20.57
CA GLY A 79 25.74 24.27 19.98
C GLY A 79 25.80 24.34 18.45
N ASN A 80 26.47 23.39 17.79
CA ASN A 80 26.58 23.38 16.34
C ASN A 80 25.29 22.89 15.70
N LEU A 81 24.93 23.53 14.61
CA LEU A 81 23.81 23.14 13.76
C LEU A 81 24.25 22.05 12.79
N SER A 82 23.48 20.97 12.71
CA SER A 82 23.56 20.01 11.62
C SER A 82 22.17 19.70 11.08
N SER A 83 22.09 19.33 9.80
CA SER A 83 20.85 18.84 9.23
C SER A 83 20.53 17.49 9.86
N LEU A 84 19.30 17.35 10.34
CA LEU A 84 18.72 16.07 10.68
C LEU A 84 18.07 15.54 9.40
N ASP A 85 18.34 14.30 9.02
CA ASP A 85 17.61 13.63 7.94
C ASP A 85 16.32 13.03 8.54
N PRO A 86 15.14 13.69 8.40
CA PRO A 86 13.87 13.13 8.84
C PRO A 86 13.39 12.04 7.88
N GLY A 87 14.07 11.85 6.74
CA GLY A 87 13.60 11.11 5.58
C GLY A 87 13.07 11.99 4.45
N TRP A 88 12.70 11.30 3.38
CA TRP A 88 12.29 11.75 2.05
C TRP A 88 10.89 12.39 1.97
N LEU A 89 10.05 12.18 2.98
CA LEU A 89 8.64 12.62 3.01
C LEU A 89 8.47 14.12 3.34
N THR A 90 9.46 14.96 3.06
CA THR A 90 9.36 16.44 3.16
C THR A 90 8.38 17.05 2.14
N LEU A 91 7.84 16.25 1.22
CA LEU A 91 6.91 16.66 0.17
C LEU A 91 5.52 17.05 0.71
N TRP A 92 5.05 16.42 1.79
CA TRP A 92 3.77 16.74 2.40
C TRP A 92 4.00 17.70 3.56
N LYS A 93 3.86 19.00 3.30
CA LYS A 93 4.12 20.16 4.20
C LYS A 93 3.49 20.11 5.63
N GLY A 94 2.82 19.03 6.01
CA GLY A 94 2.30 18.74 7.35
C GLY A 94 3.27 17.89 8.18
N ASP A 95 4.40 18.49 8.55
CA ASP A 95 5.43 17.90 9.39
C ASP A 95 4.99 17.80 10.86
N VAL A 96 4.81 16.57 11.36
CA VAL A 96 4.47 16.29 12.76
C VAL A 96 5.60 15.45 13.36
N LEU A 97 6.25 15.98 14.40
CA LEU A 97 7.00 15.18 15.34
C LEU A 97 5.99 14.34 16.12
N PHE A 98 6.02 13.02 15.97
CA PHE A 98 5.12 12.12 16.69
C PHE A 98 5.75 11.71 18.02
N ASP A 99 4.95 11.85 19.09
CA ASP A 99 5.08 11.20 20.40
C ASP A 99 6.52 10.86 20.82
N PRO A 100 7.32 11.85 21.26
CA PRO A 100 8.65 11.57 21.78
C PRO A 100 8.50 10.73 23.04
N VAL A 101 9.30 9.68 23.17
CA VAL A 101 9.31 8.83 24.35
C VAL A 101 10.67 8.97 25.02
N VAL A 102 10.68 9.31 26.31
CA VAL A 102 11.91 9.40 27.09
C VAL A 102 12.01 8.20 28.00
N ALA A 103 13.19 7.58 28.08
CA ALA A 103 13.39 6.44 28.95
C ALA A 103 13.25 6.87 30.42
N PRO A 104 12.33 6.25 31.21
CA PRO A 104 12.12 6.66 32.60
C PRO A 104 13.36 6.52 33.50
N SER A 105 14.27 5.62 33.13
CA SER A 105 15.51 5.35 33.87
C SER A 105 16.71 6.18 33.42
N ASP A 106 16.60 6.88 32.28
CA ASP A 106 17.70 7.65 31.68
C ASP A 106 17.13 8.78 30.82
N PRO A 107 17.01 10.02 31.34
CA PRO A 107 16.42 11.14 30.61
C PRO A 107 17.24 11.60 29.40
N ASN A 108 18.43 11.04 29.18
CA ASN A 108 19.20 11.26 27.96
C ASN A 108 18.85 10.25 26.86
N ARG A 109 18.12 9.17 27.16
CA ARG A 109 17.64 8.23 26.15
C ARG A 109 16.25 8.62 25.68
N MET A 110 16.14 8.93 24.40
CA MET A 110 14.91 9.41 23.78
C MET A 110 14.65 8.66 22.48
N LEU A 111 13.39 8.40 22.19
CA LEU A 111 12.90 8.00 20.88
C LEU A 111 12.03 9.11 20.32
N LEU A 112 12.14 9.34 19.02
CA LEU A 112 11.39 10.36 18.31
C LEU A 112 10.93 9.83 16.96
N GLY A 113 9.63 9.87 16.72
CA GLY A 113 9.04 9.49 15.43
C GLY A 113 8.99 10.66 14.46
N PHE A 114 9.51 10.43 13.25
CA PHE A 114 9.25 11.23 12.06
C PHE A 114 8.38 10.43 11.08
N GLN A 115 7.89 11.07 10.02
CA GLN A 115 7.23 10.38 8.90
C GLN A 115 8.15 9.30 8.34
N GLY A 116 7.90 8.04 8.74
CA GLY A 116 8.56 6.85 8.21
C GLY A 116 9.91 6.51 8.81
N ARG A 117 10.33 7.16 9.92
CA ARG A 117 11.58 6.82 10.61
C ARG A 117 11.45 7.03 12.12
N LEU A 118 12.01 6.08 12.88
CA LEU A 118 12.24 6.24 14.31
C LEU A 118 13.70 6.64 14.54
N HIS A 119 13.92 7.69 15.31
CA HIS A 119 15.26 8.11 15.72
C HIS A 119 15.42 7.94 17.21
N ASN A 120 16.61 7.51 17.63
CA ASN A 120 17.04 7.44 19.01
C ASN A 120 18.08 8.51 19.26
N SER A 121 18.01 9.11 20.44
CA SER A 121 19.11 9.86 21.00
C SER A 121 19.53 9.21 22.30
N ALA A 122 20.82 8.92 22.46
CA ALA A 122 21.39 8.42 23.72
C ALA A 122 21.91 9.54 24.62
N ASP A 123 21.83 10.80 24.18
CA ASP A 123 22.46 11.95 24.81
C ASP A 123 21.54 13.16 24.98
N GLY A 124 20.23 12.94 25.11
CA GLY A 124 19.26 13.98 25.46
C GLY A 124 18.90 14.88 24.29
N GLY A 125 18.94 14.32 23.09
CA GLY A 125 18.58 14.95 21.82
C GLY A 125 19.69 15.77 21.17
N HIS A 126 20.95 15.56 21.57
CA HIS A 126 22.11 16.25 20.96
C HIS A 126 22.57 15.56 19.68
N HIS A 127 22.50 14.23 19.65
CA HIS A 127 22.67 13.43 18.43
C HIS A 127 21.47 12.51 18.27
N TRP A 128 20.99 12.42 17.04
CA TRP A 128 19.91 11.52 16.64
C TRP A 128 20.45 10.51 15.64
N GLU A 129 20.30 9.24 15.98
CA GLU A 129 20.61 8.12 15.10
C GLU A 129 19.31 7.47 14.69
N GLN A 130 19.17 7.20 13.39
CA GLN A 130 18.05 6.41 12.91
C GLN A 130 18.13 5.01 13.53
N CYS A 131 17.07 4.60 14.21
CA CYS A 131 16.95 3.27 14.76
C CYS A 131 16.30 2.34 13.75
N TYR A 132 17.04 1.31 13.37
CA TYR A 132 16.50 0.12 12.73
C TYR A 132 16.31 -0.93 13.82
N THR A 133 15.09 -1.42 14.07
CA THR A 133 14.95 -2.49 15.05
C THR A 133 15.40 -3.82 14.41
N THR A 134 16.39 -4.45 15.03
CA THR A 134 16.77 -5.84 14.79
C THR A 134 16.75 -6.56 16.13
N VAL A 135 15.67 -7.28 16.48
CA VAL A 135 15.80 -8.35 17.50
C VAL A 135 14.70 -9.44 17.50
N SER A 136 15.12 -10.55 18.09
CA SER A 136 14.75 -11.98 18.04
C SER A 136 13.42 -12.46 18.66
N ASP A 137 12.55 -11.58 19.16
CA ASP A 137 11.61 -11.97 20.24
C ASP A 137 10.12 -11.96 19.83
N GLY A 138 9.80 -11.76 18.54
CA GLY A 138 8.51 -12.12 17.96
C GLY A 138 7.25 -11.33 18.39
N LEU A 139 7.37 -10.23 19.15
CA LEU A 139 6.19 -9.46 19.60
C LEU A 139 5.97 -8.11 18.91
N ALA A 140 6.99 -7.50 18.31
CA ALA A 140 6.87 -6.45 17.30
C ALA A 140 8.24 -6.21 16.66
N ALA A 141 8.29 -6.04 15.35
CA ALA A 141 9.48 -5.66 14.61
C ALA A 141 9.13 -4.49 13.67
N THR A 142 9.95 -3.44 13.66
CA THR A 142 9.98 -2.44 12.58
C THR A 142 11.37 -2.44 11.95
N ARG A 143 11.52 -3.10 10.80
CA ARG A 143 12.82 -3.43 10.19
C ARG A 143 13.31 -2.38 9.18
N GLY A 144 12.99 -1.10 9.41
CA GLY A 144 13.40 0.00 8.53
C GLY A 144 12.50 0.26 7.32
N TYR A 145 11.30 -0.31 7.31
CA TYR A 145 10.31 -0.13 6.24
C TYR A 145 9.07 0.56 6.82
N ASP A 146 9.24 1.76 7.41
CA ASP A 146 8.22 2.32 8.34
C ASP A 146 7.08 3.11 7.68
N GLU A 147 7.25 3.73 6.52
CA GLU A 147 6.12 4.36 5.81
C GLU A 147 6.24 4.15 4.32
N LEU A 148 5.60 3.09 3.83
CA LEU A 148 5.57 2.80 2.43
C LEU A 148 4.24 2.19 2.00
N VAL A 149 3.55 2.86 1.08
CA VAL A 149 2.34 2.35 0.43
C VAL A 149 2.75 1.23 -0.54
N THR A 150 2.67 -0.01 -0.05
CA THR A 150 2.99 -1.20 -0.85
C THR A 150 1.82 -1.46 -1.79
N GLN A 151 1.96 -1.09 -3.06
CA GLN A 151 0.91 -1.20 -4.08
C GLN A 151 0.83 -2.60 -4.68
N GLY A 152 1.99 -3.23 -4.86
CA GLY A 152 2.10 -4.60 -5.38
C GLY A 152 3.16 -5.36 -4.61
N LEU A 153 3.03 -6.69 -4.57
CA LEU A 153 4.04 -7.56 -4.01
C LEU A 153 4.04 -8.92 -4.71
N ASP A 154 5.22 -9.49 -4.91
CA ASP A 154 5.41 -10.82 -5.48
C ASP A 154 6.68 -11.48 -4.93
N TYR A 155 6.91 -12.75 -5.26
CA TYR A 155 8.07 -13.51 -4.78
C TYR A 155 8.96 -13.99 -5.92
N LEU A 156 10.27 -13.89 -5.71
CA LEU A 156 11.29 -14.57 -6.51
C LEU A 156 11.25 -16.08 -6.23
N SER A 157 11.74 -16.87 -7.19
CA SER A 157 11.82 -18.33 -7.09
C SER A 157 12.73 -18.82 -5.96
N ASP A 158 13.63 -17.96 -5.46
CA ASP A 158 14.47 -18.20 -4.29
C ASP A 158 13.81 -17.82 -2.95
N GLY A 159 12.55 -17.36 -2.99
CA GLY A 159 11.75 -17.02 -1.82
C GLY A 159 11.91 -15.58 -1.34
N ARG A 160 12.77 -14.78 -1.96
CA ARG A 160 12.86 -13.34 -1.66
C ARG A 160 11.60 -12.61 -2.13
N VAL A 161 11.18 -11.59 -1.39
CA VAL A 161 9.99 -10.80 -1.72
C VAL A 161 10.38 -9.55 -2.49
N VAL A 162 9.55 -9.17 -3.44
CA VAL A 162 9.66 -7.92 -4.20
C VAL A 162 8.43 -7.07 -3.93
N LEU A 163 8.65 -5.81 -3.59
CA LEU A 163 7.62 -4.85 -3.23
C LEU A 163 7.62 -3.71 -4.25
N ALA A 164 6.45 -3.40 -4.83
CA ALA A 164 6.22 -2.17 -5.57
C ALA A 164 5.66 -1.11 -4.62
N ASN A 165 6.32 0.05 -4.61
CA ASN A 165 5.99 1.16 -3.75
C ASN A 165 5.64 2.42 -4.54
N ALA A 166 4.54 3.05 -4.15
CA ALA A 166 4.03 4.24 -4.83
C ALA A 166 5.02 5.41 -4.85
N ASP A 167 5.87 5.59 -3.84
CA ASP A 167 6.75 6.77 -3.72
C ASP A 167 8.24 6.44 -3.96
N LEU A 168 8.64 5.24 -3.53
CA LEU A 168 10.04 4.81 -3.46
C LEU A 168 10.37 3.71 -4.48
N GLY A 169 9.42 3.34 -5.33
CA GLY A 169 9.67 2.36 -6.38
C GLY A 169 9.79 0.95 -5.90
N THR A 170 10.75 0.20 -6.43
CA THR A 170 10.81 -1.23 -6.17
C THR A 170 11.90 -1.57 -5.16
N LEU A 171 11.54 -2.42 -4.20
CA LEU A 171 12.41 -2.96 -3.18
C LEU A 171 12.41 -4.49 -3.27
N VAL A 172 13.57 -5.10 -3.10
CA VAL A 172 13.74 -6.56 -3.10
C VAL A 172 14.38 -6.94 -1.77
N SER A 173 13.88 -7.99 -1.12
CA SER A 173 14.56 -8.48 0.08
C SER A 173 15.93 -9.04 -0.31
N GLU A 174 16.94 -8.83 0.52
CA GLU A 174 18.29 -9.38 0.26
C GLU A 174 18.37 -10.85 0.67
N ASP A 175 17.41 -11.30 1.50
CA ASP A 175 17.31 -12.63 2.07
C ASP A 175 15.86 -13.16 2.04
N SER A 176 15.71 -14.48 2.15
CA SER A 176 14.41 -15.18 2.14
C SER A 176 13.65 -15.08 3.48
N ARG A 177 14.22 -14.42 4.49
CA ARG A 177 13.60 -14.17 5.81
C ARG A 177 13.08 -12.74 5.95
N PHE A 178 13.23 -11.93 4.89
CA PHE A 178 12.83 -10.54 4.84
C PHE A 178 13.45 -9.73 5.99
N GLU A 179 14.70 -10.04 6.33
CA GLU A 179 15.45 -9.35 7.39
C GLU A 179 16.02 -8.03 6.88
N SER A 180 16.31 -7.95 5.58
CA SER A 180 16.90 -6.78 4.92
C SER A 180 16.34 -6.57 3.51
N PHE A 181 16.33 -5.31 3.07
CA PHE A 181 15.80 -4.89 1.77
C PHE A 181 16.76 -3.94 1.09
N GLN A 182 16.90 -4.12 -0.23
CA GLN A 182 17.62 -3.19 -1.10
C GLN A 182 16.69 -2.59 -2.13
N TRP A 183 17.06 -1.39 -2.57
CA TRP A 183 16.37 -0.75 -3.67
C TRP A 183 16.73 -1.42 -5.00
N PHE A 184 15.72 -1.63 -5.82
CA PHE A 184 15.87 -2.36 -7.07
C PHE A 184 14.92 -1.79 -8.12
N TYR A 185 15.33 -0.71 -8.78
CA TYR A 185 14.52 0.03 -9.74
C TYR A 185 15.40 0.53 -10.91
N PRO A 186 14.83 0.79 -12.09
CA PRO A 186 15.58 1.35 -13.23
C PRO A 186 16.19 2.71 -12.93
N LEU A 187 17.18 3.12 -13.73
CA LEU A 187 17.67 4.51 -13.69
C LEU A 187 16.51 5.49 -13.86
N VAL A 188 16.59 6.62 -13.16
CA VAL A 188 15.53 7.64 -13.15
C VAL A 188 16.03 8.95 -13.73
N ASP A 189 15.29 9.48 -14.71
CA ASP A 189 15.53 10.76 -15.37
C ASP A 189 14.19 11.42 -15.73
N ARG A 190 14.00 12.68 -15.32
CA ARG A 190 12.78 13.44 -15.60
C ARG A 190 12.65 13.85 -17.06
N ASP A 191 13.75 13.87 -17.82
CA ASP A 191 13.77 14.23 -19.24
C ASP A 191 13.69 13.01 -20.16
N THR A 192 13.36 11.85 -19.59
CA THR A 192 13.29 10.58 -20.29
C THR A 192 12.14 10.51 -21.30
N THR A 193 12.35 9.87 -22.45
CA THR A 193 11.29 9.65 -23.45
C THR A 193 10.48 8.39 -23.15
N PRO A 194 9.24 8.23 -23.68
CA PRO A 194 8.49 6.98 -23.54
C PRO A 194 9.24 5.73 -24.03
N SER A 195 10.17 5.87 -24.98
CA SER A 195 10.93 4.77 -25.59
C SER A 195 12.27 4.44 -24.94
N SER A 196 12.71 5.21 -23.94
CA SER A 196 13.98 4.97 -23.25
C SER A 196 13.87 3.85 -22.22
N ASP A 197 15.00 3.22 -21.92
CA ASP A 197 15.17 2.21 -20.87
C ASP A 197 15.43 2.86 -19.48
N VAL A 198 15.00 4.11 -19.30
CA VAL A 198 15.15 4.92 -18.08
C VAL A 198 13.77 5.34 -17.60
N ALA A 199 13.41 5.10 -16.34
CA ALA A 199 12.14 5.51 -15.78
C ALA A 199 12.08 7.02 -15.51
N TYR A 200 10.88 7.57 -15.48
CA TYR A 200 10.68 9.01 -15.23
C TYR A 200 10.82 9.37 -13.76
N ASN A 201 10.24 8.54 -12.90
CA ASN A 201 10.29 8.63 -11.45
C ASN A 201 10.60 7.24 -10.88
N ARG A 202 10.68 7.16 -9.55
CA ARG A 202 10.88 5.89 -8.86
C ARG A 202 9.56 5.14 -8.67
N GLU A 203 8.43 5.84 -8.62
CA GLU A 203 7.10 5.31 -8.30
C GLU A 203 6.77 4.01 -9.06
N ALA A 204 6.34 2.98 -8.32
CA ALA A 204 5.98 1.67 -8.85
C ALA A 204 4.59 1.24 -8.38
N ALA A 205 3.72 0.87 -9.33
CA ALA A 205 2.33 0.52 -9.07
C ALA A 205 2.11 -0.98 -8.91
N SER A 206 2.80 -1.78 -9.69
CA SER A 206 2.63 -3.23 -9.72
C SER A 206 3.96 -3.90 -9.99
N VAL A 207 4.12 -5.11 -9.45
CA VAL A 207 5.28 -5.96 -9.66
C VAL A 207 4.80 -7.38 -9.93
N ILE A 208 5.39 -8.01 -10.93
CA ILE A 208 5.13 -9.41 -11.27
C ILE A 208 6.46 -10.11 -11.48
N VAL A 209 6.61 -11.26 -10.84
CA VAL A 209 7.70 -12.20 -11.08
C VAL A 209 7.17 -13.38 -11.91
N ARG A 210 7.90 -13.71 -12.98
CA ARG A 210 7.71 -14.92 -13.79
C ARG A 210 8.86 -15.88 -13.51
N PRO A 211 8.64 -16.95 -12.73
CA PRO A 211 9.65 -17.99 -12.51
C PRO A 211 10.15 -18.59 -13.81
N ASP A 212 11.46 -18.81 -13.94
CA ASP A 212 12.10 -19.42 -15.12
C ASP A 212 11.58 -18.84 -16.45
N TRP A 213 11.56 -17.50 -16.53
CA TRP A 213 10.87 -16.82 -17.62
C TRP A 213 11.52 -17.18 -18.97
N LEU A 214 10.69 -17.69 -19.89
CA LEU A 214 11.10 -18.22 -21.20
C LEU A 214 12.11 -19.39 -21.12
N GLY A 215 12.17 -20.12 -20.00
CA GLY A 215 13.09 -21.25 -19.81
C GLY A 215 14.56 -20.84 -19.71
N SER A 216 14.82 -19.63 -19.21
CA SER A 216 16.17 -19.05 -19.11
C SER A 216 16.98 -19.61 -17.92
N GLY A 217 16.32 -20.27 -16.98
CA GLY A 217 16.87 -20.64 -15.67
C GLY A 217 16.84 -19.48 -14.66
N GLU A 218 16.30 -18.33 -15.03
CA GLU A 218 16.26 -17.11 -14.21
C GLU A 218 14.85 -16.51 -14.19
N ASP A 219 14.54 -15.78 -13.12
CA ASP A 219 13.25 -15.12 -12.97
C ASP A 219 13.14 -13.89 -13.87
N GLY A 220 11.99 -13.72 -14.52
CA GLY A 220 11.61 -12.47 -15.16
C GLY A 220 10.93 -11.54 -14.16
N LEU A 221 11.63 -10.51 -13.69
CA LEU A 221 11.06 -9.48 -12.81
C LEU A 221 10.59 -8.27 -13.63
N PHE A 222 9.28 -8.01 -13.56
CA PHE A 222 8.60 -6.91 -14.26
C PHE A 222 8.01 -5.93 -13.25
N VAL A 223 8.25 -4.64 -13.48
CA VAL A 223 7.79 -3.54 -12.64
C VAL A 223 7.05 -2.53 -13.50
N LEU A 224 5.85 -2.15 -13.08
CA LEU A 224 5.14 -1.01 -13.67
C LEU A 224 5.57 0.27 -12.96
N CYS A 225 6.42 1.05 -13.61
CA CYS A 225 6.82 2.38 -13.18
C CYS A 225 5.82 3.41 -13.72
N SER A 226 5.08 4.08 -12.83
CA SER A 226 4.08 5.07 -13.21
C SER A 226 3.96 6.14 -12.14
N ASP A 227 3.58 7.36 -12.53
CA ASP A 227 3.33 8.44 -11.59
C ASP A 227 1.93 8.32 -10.98
N ILE A 228 1.84 7.49 -9.93
CA ILE A 228 0.60 7.19 -9.22
C ILE A 228 0.15 8.42 -8.45
N THR A 229 1.10 9.23 -7.96
CA THR A 229 0.81 10.35 -7.05
C THR A 229 0.88 11.73 -7.73
N HIS A 230 1.79 11.94 -8.68
CA HIS A 230 2.01 13.20 -9.40
C HIS A 230 1.78 13.03 -10.90
N HIS A 231 0.55 12.64 -11.26
CA HIS A 231 0.00 12.58 -12.62
C HIS A 231 0.83 13.35 -13.67
N GLY A 232 1.63 12.71 -14.52
CA GLY A 232 2.34 13.45 -15.58
C GLY A 232 3.47 12.73 -16.28
N ALA A 233 3.99 11.67 -15.66
CA ALA A 233 4.87 10.76 -16.34
C ALA A 233 4.12 9.76 -17.23
N PRO A 234 4.67 9.39 -18.40
CA PRO A 234 4.22 8.20 -19.11
C PRO A 234 4.47 6.95 -18.27
N SER A 235 3.49 6.03 -18.23
CA SER A 235 3.69 4.73 -17.58
C SER A 235 4.62 3.85 -18.41
N LYS A 236 5.46 3.06 -17.73
CA LYS A 236 6.38 2.10 -18.35
C LYS A 236 6.33 0.76 -17.62
N ILE A 237 6.24 -0.33 -18.38
CA ILE A 237 6.54 -1.66 -17.85
C ILE A 237 8.02 -1.91 -18.10
N MET A 238 8.77 -2.09 -17.02
CA MET A 238 10.21 -2.25 -16.99
C MET A 238 10.53 -3.68 -16.59
N ARG A 239 11.43 -4.35 -17.33
CA ARG A 239 11.94 -5.67 -16.99
C ARG A 239 13.38 -5.56 -16.51
N ALA A 240 13.70 -6.17 -15.38
CA ALA A 240 15.09 -6.33 -14.96
C ALA A 240 15.79 -7.37 -15.86
N LYS A 241 17.05 -7.13 -16.20
CA LYS A 241 17.89 -8.20 -16.76
C LYS A 241 18.52 -8.98 -15.60
N PRO A 242 18.49 -10.32 -15.65
CA PRO A 242 19.15 -11.11 -14.62
C PRO A 242 20.65 -10.76 -14.48
N GLY A 243 21.16 -10.83 -13.25
CA GLY A 243 22.59 -10.66 -12.95
C GLY A 243 23.14 -9.23 -13.01
N GLU A 244 22.35 -8.23 -13.40
CA GLU A 244 22.81 -6.84 -13.55
C GLU A 244 21.83 -5.86 -12.88
N SER A 245 22.19 -5.28 -11.75
CA SER A 245 21.33 -4.36 -10.97
C SER A 245 20.91 -3.10 -11.74
N ASP A 246 21.69 -2.72 -12.76
CA ASP A 246 21.55 -1.45 -13.47
C ASP A 246 21.02 -1.64 -14.91
N ASN A 247 20.71 -2.88 -15.30
CA ASN A 247 20.30 -3.17 -16.68
C ASN A 247 18.81 -3.50 -16.74
N TRP A 248 18.05 -2.50 -17.16
CA TRP A 248 16.60 -2.59 -17.31
C TRP A 248 16.21 -2.43 -18.77
N ILE A 249 15.07 -3.00 -19.14
CA ILE A 249 14.47 -2.84 -20.46
C ILE A 249 13.07 -2.30 -20.30
N ASN A 250 12.75 -1.25 -21.04
CA ASN A 250 11.41 -0.78 -21.19
C ASN A 250 10.65 -1.69 -22.17
N VAL A 251 9.81 -2.56 -21.61
CA VAL A 251 8.93 -3.49 -22.35
C VAL A 251 7.93 -2.73 -23.21
N THR A 252 7.51 -1.56 -22.74
CA THR A 252 6.61 -0.61 -23.42
C THR A 252 7.33 0.37 -24.36
N ARG A 253 8.62 0.18 -24.68
CA ARG A 253 9.41 1.18 -25.45
C ARG A 253 8.86 1.51 -26.84
N ASN A 254 8.13 0.58 -27.44
CA ASN A 254 7.52 0.72 -28.77
C ASN A 254 6.05 1.14 -28.70
N LEU A 255 5.53 1.40 -27.50
CA LEU A 255 4.19 1.88 -27.25
C LEU A 255 4.24 3.38 -26.98
N ASP A 256 3.38 4.15 -27.63
CA ASP A 256 3.16 5.54 -27.25
C ASP A 256 2.27 5.60 -25.99
N THR A 257 2.91 5.83 -24.85
CA THR A 257 2.26 6.00 -23.54
C THR A 257 2.16 7.46 -23.11
N SER A 258 2.42 8.43 -23.99
CA SER A 258 2.42 9.86 -23.64
C SER A 258 1.08 10.37 -23.11
N ASP A 259 -0.01 9.75 -23.54
CA ASP A 259 -1.39 10.04 -23.12
C ASP A 259 -2.02 8.92 -22.28
N LYS A 260 -1.29 7.84 -21.98
CA LYS A 260 -1.80 6.65 -21.29
C LYS A 260 -1.16 6.47 -19.93
N PHE A 261 -2.02 6.30 -18.92
CA PHE A 261 -1.65 5.81 -17.61
C PHE A 261 -2.02 4.34 -17.48
N ILE A 262 -1.05 3.49 -17.13
CA ILE A 262 -1.24 2.06 -16.92
C ILE A 262 -1.28 1.84 -15.40
N PRO A 263 -2.41 1.38 -14.82
CA PRO A 263 -2.55 1.19 -13.37
C PRO A 263 -2.15 -0.21 -12.89
N ASP A 264 -2.09 -1.19 -13.80
CA ASP A 264 -1.79 -2.59 -13.51
C ASP A 264 -1.39 -3.33 -14.80
N PHE A 265 -0.94 -4.56 -14.68
CA PHE A 265 -0.77 -5.48 -15.81
C PHE A 265 -0.82 -6.92 -15.31
N CYS A 266 -1.10 -7.88 -16.21
CA CYS A 266 -1.00 -9.30 -15.91
C CYS A 266 -0.35 -10.06 -17.06
N PHE A 267 0.23 -11.21 -16.77
CA PHE A 267 0.76 -12.13 -17.76
C PHE A 267 -0.30 -13.16 -18.17
N ALA A 268 -0.37 -13.45 -19.46
CA ALA A 268 -1.02 -14.63 -20.01
C ALA A 268 0.04 -15.58 -20.57
N GLY A 269 0.37 -16.63 -19.81
CA GLY A 269 1.59 -17.41 -20.07
C GLY A 269 2.86 -16.56 -19.92
N ASP A 270 3.92 -16.88 -20.67
CA ASP A 270 5.21 -16.17 -20.58
C ASP A 270 5.40 -15.09 -21.64
N ARG A 271 4.53 -15.04 -22.66
CA ARG A 271 4.74 -14.20 -23.85
C ARG A 271 3.73 -13.08 -24.00
N ASP A 272 2.63 -13.11 -23.27
CA ASP A 272 1.56 -12.14 -23.44
C ASP A 272 1.38 -11.33 -22.16
N ILE A 273 1.30 -10.02 -22.30
CA ILE A 273 0.98 -9.08 -21.22
C ILE A 273 -0.31 -8.36 -21.59
N PHE A 274 -1.25 -8.31 -20.65
CA PHE A 274 -2.43 -7.47 -20.73
C PHE A 274 -2.29 -6.32 -19.72
N ALA A 275 -2.35 -5.09 -20.21
CA ALA A 275 -2.17 -3.89 -19.40
C ALA A 275 -3.34 -2.93 -19.63
N PRO A 276 -4.27 -2.77 -18.65
CA PRO A 276 -5.32 -1.78 -18.77
C PRO A 276 -4.71 -0.38 -18.89
N TYR A 277 -5.42 0.55 -19.52
CA TYR A 277 -4.98 1.95 -19.56
C TYR A 277 -6.12 2.93 -19.34
N LEU A 278 -5.73 4.08 -18.81
CA LEU A 278 -6.50 5.31 -18.74
C LEU A 278 -5.89 6.30 -19.73
N GLN A 279 -6.68 6.78 -20.68
CA GLN A 279 -6.25 7.77 -21.65
C GLN A 279 -6.74 9.15 -21.23
N SER A 280 -5.89 10.15 -21.30
CA SER A 280 -6.25 11.55 -21.06
C SER A 280 -6.25 12.36 -22.36
N ASN A 281 -6.94 13.50 -22.36
CA ASN A 281 -6.98 14.44 -23.50
C ASN A 281 -5.69 15.28 -23.67
N GLY A 282 -4.67 15.00 -22.87
CA GLY A 282 -3.37 15.66 -22.85
C GLY A 282 -2.47 14.98 -21.81
N PRO A 283 -1.21 15.42 -21.63
CA PRO A 283 -0.35 14.85 -20.60
C PRO A 283 -0.99 14.92 -19.21
N TRP A 284 -0.91 13.83 -18.45
CA TRP A 284 -1.44 13.77 -17.09
C TRP A 284 -0.86 14.93 -16.23
N GLY A 285 -1.61 15.46 -15.24
CA GLY A 285 -1.09 16.43 -14.25
C GLY A 285 -1.50 17.89 -14.32
N ASN A 286 -1.91 18.36 -15.50
CA ASN A 286 -2.23 19.77 -15.71
C ASN A 286 -3.66 19.95 -16.21
N GLY A 287 -4.64 19.59 -15.37
CA GLY A 287 -6.06 19.71 -15.72
C GLY A 287 -6.52 18.82 -16.88
N ALA A 288 -5.68 17.85 -17.27
CA ALA A 288 -6.06 16.81 -18.20
C ALA A 288 -7.24 16.01 -17.63
N THR A 289 -8.21 15.72 -18.49
CA THR A 289 -9.39 14.93 -18.15
C THR A 289 -9.27 13.57 -18.79
N LEU A 290 -9.83 12.54 -18.14
CA LEU A 290 -9.94 11.23 -18.77
C LEU A 290 -10.71 11.36 -20.09
N ALA A 291 -10.09 10.92 -21.17
CA ALA A 291 -10.63 10.86 -22.52
C ALA A 291 -11.09 9.45 -22.90
N GLY A 292 -10.53 8.41 -22.30
CA GLY A 292 -10.89 7.03 -22.59
C GLY A 292 -10.25 6.03 -21.62
N THR A 293 -10.66 4.78 -21.76
CA THR A 293 -10.04 3.62 -21.09
C THR A 293 -9.99 2.48 -22.08
N GLY A 294 -9.06 1.56 -21.89
CA GLY A 294 -8.97 0.39 -22.74
C GLY A 294 -8.00 -0.65 -22.20
N MET A 295 -7.58 -1.54 -23.07
CA MET A 295 -6.64 -2.60 -22.81
C MET A 295 -5.54 -2.63 -23.86
N LEU A 296 -4.30 -2.76 -23.38
CA LEU A 296 -3.14 -3.03 -24.22
C LEU A 296 -2.81 -4.51 -24.16
N HIS A 297 -2.47 -5.10 -25.31
CA HIS A 297 -1.92 -6.44 -25.43
C HIS A 297 -0.49 -6.37 -25.95
N GLY A 298 0.46 -6.75 -25.11
CA GLY A 298 1.88 -6.85 -25.44
C GLY A 298 2.27 -8.29 -25.74
N ARG A 299 2.83 -8.56 -26.92
CA ARG A 299 3.36 -9.88 -27.31
C ARG A 299 4.89 -9.87 -27.37
N CYS A 300 5.51 -10.81 -26.67
CA CYS A 300 6.95 -11.04 -26.63
C CYS A 300 7.40 -11.85 -27.85
N LEU A 301 8.17 -11.21 -28.73
CA LEU A 301 8.76 -11.85 -29.91
C LEU A 301 10.11 -12.50 -29.58
N ALA A 302 10.88 -11.83 -28.72
CA ALA A 302 12.15 -12.27 -28.14
C ALA A 302 12.29 -11.57 -26.77
N PRO A 303 13.20 -12.01 -25.88
CA PRO A 303 13.29 -11.45 -24.52
C PRO A 303 13.23 -9.91 -24.49
N ASP A 304 13.94 -9.25 -25.40
CA ASP A 304 14.09 -7.79 -25.42
C ASP A 304 13.24 -7.12 -26.52
N SER A 305 12.26 -7.84 -27.10
CA SER A 305 11.48 -7.41 -28.26
C SER A 305 9.99 -7.67 -28.06
N TRP A 306 9.21 -6.59 -28.08
CA TRP A 306 7.78 -6.59 -27.81
C TRP A 306 7.01 -5.79 -28.87
N THR A 307 5.83 -6.30 -29.22
CA THR A 307 4.82 -5.59 -30.02
C THR A 307 3.60 -5.32 -29.16
N TRP A 308 2.99 -4.15 -29.34
CA TRP A 308 1.83 -3.73 -28.57
C TRP A 308 0.67 -3.36 -29.51
N GLU A 309 -0.53 -3.76 -29.14
CA GLU A 309 -1.77 -3.35 -29.79
C GLU A 309 -2.85 -3.02 -28.75
N THR A 310 -3.90 -2.32 -29.18
CA THR A 310 -5.08 -2.07 -28.35
C THR A 310 -6.13 -3.13 -28.63
N VAL A 311 -6.75 -3.65 -27.57
CA VAL A 311 -7.80 -4.68 -27.63
C VAL A 311 -9.03 -4.17 -26.87
N ASP A 312 -9.61 -3.09 -27.38
CA ASP A 312 -10.64 -2.31 -26.67
C ASP A 312 -12.08 -2.69 -27.06
N ALA A 313 -12.27 -3.55 -28.06
CA ALA A 313 -13.61 -3.86 -28.53
C ALA A 313 -14.43 -4.47 -27.39
N GLY A 314 -15.68 -4.05 -27.22
CA GLY A 314 -16.53 -4.47 -26.10
C GLY A 314 -16.28 -3.74 -24.77
N LEU A 315 -15.22 -2.90 -24.67
CA LEU A 315 -14.97 -2.01 -23.53
C LEU A 315 -15.50 -0.59 -23.73
N GLU A 316 -16.37 -0.36 -24.73
CA GLU A 316 -16.95 0.94 -25.07
C GLU A 316 -17.82 1.49 -23.92
N LEU A 317 -17.15 2.09 -22.94
CA LEU A 317 -17.77 2.83 -21.85
C LEU A 317 -18.04 4.25 -22.34
N GLY A 318 -19.28 4.71 -22.16
CA GLY A 318 -19.82 5.92 -22.78
C GLY A 318 -18.95 7.19 -22.68
N THR A 319 -19.23 8.12 -23.58
CA THR A 319 -18.45 9.35 -23.87
C THR A 319 -18.48 10.44 -22.78
N SER A 320 -18.55 10.12 -21.48
CA SER A 320 -18.68 11.12 -20.43
C SER A 320 -17.75 10.88 -19.24
N GLY A 321 -16.58 11.53 -19.27
CA GLY A 321 -15.86 12.06 -18.09
C GLY A 321 -15.67 11.11 -16.90
N TYR A 322 -15.42 9.83 -17.15
CA TYR A 322 -15.21 8.87 -16.08
C TYR A 322 -13.88 9.13 -15.37
N ASN A 323 -13.74 8.70 -14.13
CA ASN A 323 -12.45 8.49 -13.49
C ASN A 323 -12.42 7.00 -13.17
N ALA A 324 -11.90 6.17 -14.07
CA ALA A 324 -11.65 4.78 -13.72
C ALA A 324 -10.42 4.76 -12.81
N LEU A 325 -10.61 4.41 -11.53
CA LEU A 325 -9.55 4.48 -10.51
C LEU A 325 -8.89 3.12 -10.23
N GLY A 326 -9.38 2.05 -10.82
CA GLY A 326 -8.88 0.71 -10.58
C GLY A 326 -9.24 -0.19 -11.75
N LEU A 327 -8.26 -0.49 -12.58
CA LEU A 327 -8.37 -1.59 -13.53
C LEU A 327 -7.42 -2.67 -12.98
N ARG A 328 -7.96 -3.84 -12.65
CA ARG A 328 -7.18 -5.02 -12.27
C ARG A 328 -7.38 -6.08 -13.30
N THR A 329 -6.29 -6.64 -13.78
CA THR A 329 -6.32 -7.72 -14.76
C THR A 329 -5.80 -9.01 -14.17
N LEU A 330 -6.32 -10.11 -14.67
CA LEU A 330 -5.96 -11.44 -14.23
C LEU A 330 -6.10 -12.41 -15.40
N PHE A 331 -5.08 -13.23 -15.63
CA PHE A 331 -5.18 -14.36 -16.53
C PHE A 331 -5.58 -15.62 -15.77
N HIS A 332 -6.58 -16.33 -16.27
CA HIS A 332 -7.06 -17.58 -15.73
C HIS A 332 -6.42 -18.75 -16.49
N GLU A 333 -5.29 -19.25 -15.97
CA GLU A 333 -4.44 -20.22 -16.68
C GLU A 333 -5.19 -21.44 -17.22
N PRO A 334 -6.06 -22.14 -16.47
CA PRO A 334 -6.66 -23.38 -16.97
C PRO A 334 -7.61 -23.18 -18.15
N SER A 335 -8.28 -22.03 -18.25
CA SER A 335 -9.20 -21.74 -19.36
C SER A 335 -8.54 -20.95 -20.49
N GLY A 336 -7.36 -20.37 -20.27
CA GLY A 336 -6.73 -19.43 -21.20
C GLY A 336 -7.47 -18.09 -21.33
N ARG A 337 -8.29 -17.73 -20.32
CA ARG A 337 -9.12 -16.51 -20.35
C ARG A 337 -8.44 -15.35 -19.66
N VAL A 338 -8.74 -14.14 -20.11
CA VAL A 338 -8.31 -12.91 -19.40
C VAL A 338 -9.53 -12.27 -18.78
N PHE A 339 -9.45 -11.94 -17.49
CA PHE A 339 -10.47 -11.21 -16.76
C PHE A 339 -9.96 -9.81 -16.43
N MET A 340 -10.87 -8.83 -16.50
CA MET A 340 -10.62 -7.46 -16.08
C MET A 340 -11.72 -7.02 -15.12
N ALA A 341 -11.33 -6.62 -13.92
CA ALA A 341 -12.16 -5.89 -12.99
C ALA A 341 -12.01 -4.40 -13.26
N SER A 342 -13.15 -3.72 -13.40
CA SER A 342 -13.19 -2.28 -13.61
C SER A 342 -13.88 -1.55 -12.46
N ALA A 343 -13.16 -0.57 -11.93
CA ALA A 343 -13.64 0.41 -10.99
C ALA A 343 -14.01 1.72 -11.69
N LEU A 344 -15.27 2.16 -11.51
CA LEU A 344 -15.70 3.49 -11.89
C LEU A 344 -15.93 4.34 -10.64
N ARG A 345 -15.29 5.51 -10.57
CA ARG A 345 -15.60 6.51 -9.55
C ARG A 345 -16.95 7.15 -9.89
N PRO A 346 -17.87 7.32 -8.92
CA PRO A 346 -19.09 8.07 -9.15
C PRO A 346 -18.74 9.48 -9.64
N THR A 347 -19.28 9.89 -10.78
CA THR A 347 -19.28 11.30 -11.18
C THR A 347 -20.55 11.95 -10.65
N PRO A 348 -20.57 13.28 -10.43
CA PRO A 348 -21.81 14.00 -10.12
C PRO A 348 -22.91 13.84 -11.18
N ALA A 349 -22.55 13.38 -12.40
CA ALA A 349 -23.44 13.27 -13.56
C ALA A 349 -24.07 11.88 -13.75
N GLY A 350 -23.76 10.89 -12.90
CA GLY A 350 -24.41 9.59 -12.93
C GLY A 350 -23.49 8.42 -12.62
N ASP A 351 -24.10 7.36 -12.09
CA ASP A 351 -23.47 6.09 -11.76
C ASP A 351 -23.14 5.30 -13.04
N GLY A 352 -21.87 5.35 -13.46
CA GLY A 352 -21.35 4.40 -14.45
C GLY A 352 -21.13 3.03 -13.79
N PRO A 353 -21.65 1.93 -14.34
CA PRO A 353 -21.47 0.61 -13.76
C PRO A 353 -20.07 0.05 -14.03
N GLY A 354 -19.28 -0.17 -12.98
CA GLY A 354 -18.06 -0.99 -13.06
C GLY A 354 -18.42 -2.47 -13.04
N GLY A 355 -17.63 -3.32 -13.71
CA GLY A 355 -17.94 -4.72 -13.89
C GLY A 355 -16.72 -5.61 -14.04
N ILE A 356 -16.98 -6.89 -14.28
CA ILE A 356 -16.01 -7.89 -14.66
C ILE A 356 -16.22 -8.17 -16.16
N PHE A 357 -15.15 -7.96 -16.91
CA PHE A 357 -15.06 -8.23 -18.34
C PHE A 357 -14.14 -9.42 -18.58
N MET A 358 -14.31 -10.08 -19.71
CA MET A 358 -13.59 -11.29 -20.07
C MET A 358 -13.24 -11.33 -21.55
N LEU A 359 -12.04 -11.81 -21.88
CA LEU A 359 -11.69 -12.39 -23.17
C LEU A 359 -11.72 -13.92 -23.06
N ASP A 360 -12.33 -14.61 -24.03
CA ASP A 360 -12.41 -16.06 -24.05
C ASP A 360 -11.06 -16.72 -24.38
N SER A 361 -10.20 -16.01 -25.12
CA SER A 361 -8.84 -16.39 -25.50
C SER A 361 -7.91 -15.17 -25.49
N VAL A 362 -6.60 -15.42 -25.38
CA VAL A 362 -5.55 -14.39 -25.55
C VAL A 362 -5.47 -13.80 -26.96
N ASP A 363 -6.04 -14.49 -27.94
CA ASP A 363 -6.11 -14.05 -29.34
C ASP A 363 -7.40 -13.30 -29.67
N ASP A 364 -8.35 -13.22 -28.73
CA ASP A 364 -9.59 -12.48 -28.93
C ASP A 364 -9.35 -10.98 -28.73
N ASP A 365 -10.13 -10.15 -29.44
CA ASP A 365 -10.05 -8.68 -29.39
C ASP A 365 -11.28 -8.03 -28.75
N THR A 366 -12.32 -8.83 -28.45
CA THR A 366 -13.64 -8.35 -28.02
C THR A 366 -13.98 -8.83 -26.62
N TRP A 367 -14.03 -7.89 -25.69
CA TRP A 367 -14.37 -8.11 -24.30
C TRP A 367 -15.86 -8.33 -24.10
N ALA A 368 -16.21 -9.43 -23.44
CA ALA A 368 -17.56 -9.69 -22.96
C ALA A 368 -17.69 -9.25 -21.51
N LEU A 369 -18.71 -8.45 -21.19
CA LEU A 369 -19.10 -8.25 -19.80
C LEU A 369 -19.74 -9.54 -19.27
N VAL A 370 -19.13 -10.11 -18.22
CA VAL A 370 -19.64 -11.32 -17.56
C VAL A 370 -20.37 -11.03 -16.25
N PHE A 371 -20.12 -9.86 -15.62
CA PHE A 371 -20.80 -9.43 -14.40
C PHE A 371 -20.74 -7.90 -14.20
N GLY A 372 -21.75 -7.27 -13.59
CA GLY A 372 -21.63 -5.90 -13.04
C GLY A 372 -22.21 -4.73 -13.86
N LEU A 373 -23.45 -4.79 -14.34
CA LEU A 373 -24.14 -3.60 -14.91
C LEU A 373 -25.38 -3.12 -14.16
N THR A 374 -25.86 -3.85 -13.15
CA THR A 374 -27.07 -3.48 -12.40
C THR A 374 -26.94 -3.90 -10.93
N GLY A 375 -27.31 -3.01 -10.00
CA GLY A 375 -27.36 -3.30 -8.55
C GLY A 375 -26.29 -2.61 -7.68
N ASP A 376 -26.13 -3.15 -6.47
CA ASP A 376 -25.31 -2.60 -5.37
C ASP A 376 -23.80 -2.91 -5.50
N TRP A 377 -23.43 -3.86 -6.38
CA TRP A 377 -22.06 -4.29 -6.60
C TRP A 377 -21.42 -3.50 -7.72
N ARG A 378 -20.73 -2.43 -7.33
CA ARG A 378 -20.02 -1.54 -8.25
C ARG A 378 -18.57 -1.46 -7.81
N ASN A 379 -17.72 -0.97 -8.69
CA ASN A 379 -16.37 -0.54 -8.34
C ASN A 379 -15.46 -1.70 -7.88
N PHE A 380 -15.12 -2.60 -8.82
CA PHE A 380 -14.27 -3.76 -8.58
C PHE A 380 -12.80 -3.33 -8.44
N GLN A 381 -12.15 -3.71 -7.34
CA GLN A 381 -10.80 -3.27 -6.96
C GLN A 381 -9.76 -4.37 -6.98
N SER A 382 -10.18 -5.64 -6.97
CA SER A 382 -9.29 -6.80 -6.94
C SER A 382 -9.89 -8.01 -7.65
N LEU A 383 -9.00 -8.81 -8.26
CA LEU A 383 -9.28 -10.13 -8.79
C LEU A 383 -8.22 -11.09 -8.27
N VAL A 384 -8.62 -12.31 -7.93
CA VAL A 384 -7.67 -13.36 -7.56
C VAL A 384 -8.22 -14.73 -7.94
N GLN A 385 -7.32 -15.64 -8.32
CA GLN A 385 -7.63 -17.02 -8.65
C GLN A 385 -6.89 -17.96 -7.69
N ALA A 386 -7.47 -19.14 -7.46
CA ALA A 386 -6.78 -20.24 -6.79
C ALA A 386 -5.63 -20.80 -7.66
N THR A 387 -4.60 -21.38 -7.05
CA THR A 387 -3.45 -21.95 -7.79
C THR A 387 -3.85 -23.06 -8.77
N ASP A 388 -4.90 -23.83 -8.47
CA ASP A 388 -5.45 -24.85 -9.37
C ASP A 388 -6.46 -24.30 -10.39
N GLY A 389 -6.76 -23.01 -10.32
CA GLY A 389 -7.78 -22.31 -11.10
C GLY A 389 -9.20 -22.82 -10.95
N SER A 390 -9.49 -23.56 -9.89
CA SER A 390 -10.85 -24.03 -9.59
C SER A 390 -11.80 -22.91 -9.10
N ARG A 391 -11.22 -21.77 -8.69
CA ARG A 391 -11.93 -20.63 -8.11
C ARG A 391 -11.38 -19.32 -8.61
N LEU A 392 -12.29 -18.38 -8.79
CA LEU A 392 -12.03 -16.98 -9.09
C LEU A 392 -12.85 -16.13 -8.12
N TYR A 393 -12.22 -15.10 -7.56
CA TYR A 393 -12.85 -14.16 -6.63
C TYR A 393 -12.65 -12.73 -7.11
N ALA A 394 -13.62 -11.88 -6.78
CA ALA A 394 -13.57 -10.46 -7.08
C ALA A 394 -13.94 -9.64 -5.83
N GLY A 395 -13.16 -8.59 -5.56
CA GLY A 395 -13.38 -7.67 -4.46
C GLY A 395 -13.92 -6.34 -4.98
N THR A 396 -14.88 -5.77 -4.27
CA THR A 396 -15.47 -4.46 -4.60
C THR A 396 -15.29 -3.45 -3.49
N ARG A 397 -15.28 -2.18 -3.89
CA ARG A 397 -15.34 -1.02 -3.00
C ARG A 397 -16.71 -0.38 -3.11
N GLY A 398 -17.44 -0.33 -2.00
CA GLY A 398 -18.69 0.42 -1.94
C GLY A 398 -18.52 1.90 -2.30
N PRO A 399 -19.53 2.55 -2.89
CA PRO A 399 -19.43 3.96 -3.31
C PRO A 399 -19.09 4.86 -2.12
N GLN A 400 -18.24 5.88 -2.36
CA GLN A 400 -17.82 6.83 -1.33
C GLN A 400 -19.04 7.46 -0.64
N GLY A 401 -19.28 7.06 0.61
CA GLY A 401 -20.39 7.54 1.42
C GLY A 401 -21.77 6.92 1.15
N MET A 402 -21.90 5.88 0.31
CA MET A 402 -23.21 5.33 -0.08
C MET A 402 -23.36 3.80 -0.18
N GLY A 403 -22.35 2.96 0.09
CA GLY A 403 -22.63 1.52 0.01
C GLY A 403 -21.52 0.57 0.44
N ASP A 404 -21.84 -0.71 0.34
CA ASP A 404 -21.07 -1.85 0.82
C ASP A 404 -20.06 -2.29 -0.24
N GLY A 405 -18.80 -2.47 0.15
CA GLY A 405 -17.89 -3.31 -0.64
C GLY A 405 -18.25 -4.78 -0.41
N GLY A 406 -17.55 -5.70 -1.04
CA GLY A 406 -17.73 -7.11 -0.74
C GLY A 406 -16.91 -8.01 -1.63
N VAL A 407 -17.19 -9.29 -1.52
CA VAL A 407 -16.42 -10.35 -2.15
C VAL A 407 -17.39 -11.26 -2.86
N LEU A 408 -17.10 -11.49 -4.13
CA LEU A 408 -17.85 -12.37 -5.00
C LEU A 408 -16.99 -13.58 -5.34
N ARG A 409 -17.64 -14.73 -5.51
CA ARG A 409 -17.03 -15.98 -5.96
C ARG A 409 -17.65 -16.38 -7.30
N CYS A 410 -16.83 -16.65 -8.30
CA CYS A 410 -17.27 -17.29 -9.54
C CYS A 410 -17.48 -18.78 -9.28
N LEU A 411 -18.66 -19.30 -9.62
CA LEU A 411 -19.04 -20.69 -9.36
C LEU A 411 -18.33 -21.68 -10.29
N ASP A 412 -18.13 -21.27 -11.55
CA ASP A 412 -17.50 -22.09 -12.58
C ASP A 412 -16.76 -21.20 -13.59
N PRO A 413 -15.52 -20.77 -13.27
CA PRO A 413 -14.74 -19.92 -14.15
C PRO A 413 -14.38 -20.59 -15.49
N MET A 414 -14.50 -21.93 -15.57
CA MET A 414 -14.17 -22.74 -16.75
C MET A 414 -15.33 -22.83 -17.74
N ASN A 415 -16.56 -23.04 -17.28
CA ASN A 415 -17.69 -23.28 -18.18
C ASN A 415 -18.80 -22.23 -18.08
N ALA A 416 -18.91 -21.51 -16.96
CA ALA A 416 -19.95 -20.52 -16.74
C ALA A 416 -19.39 -19.25 -16.04
N PRO A 417 -18.47 -18.51 -16.68
CA PRO A 417 -17.77 -17.37 -16.08
C PRO A 417 -18.68 -16.20 -15.70
N GLY A 418 -19.95 -16.21 -16.12
CA GLY A 418 -20.98 -15.24 -15.71
C GLY A 418 -21.74 -15.61 -14.43
N GLN A 419 -21.51 -16.78 -13.83
CA GLN A 419 -22.18 -17.20 -12.60
C GLN A 419 -21.37 -16.80 -11.37
N TRP A 420 -21.80 -15.71 -10.73
CA TRP A 420 -21.17 -15.18 -9.52
C TRP A 420 -22.14 -15.21 -8.35
N GLU A 421 -21.62 -15.54 -7.18
CA GLU A 421 -22.34 -15.43 -5.92
C GLU A 421 -21.64 -14.46 -4.96
N VAL A 422 -22.43 -13.84 -4.09
CA VAL A 422 -21.95 -12.90 -3.09
C VAL A 422 -21.67 -13.66 -1.79
N ILE A 423 -20.41 -13.80 -1.44
CA ILE A 423 -19.98 -14.48 -0.21
C ILE A 423 -19.74 -13.51 0.96
N ALA A 424 -19.93 -12.21 0.73
CA ALA A 424 -19.65 -11.14 1.65
C ALA A 424 -20.58 -9.96 1.42
N ASN A 425 -21.27 -9.49 2.46
CA ASN A 425 -22.29 -8.44 2.42
C ASN A 425 -23.51 -8.80 1.53
N GLY A 426 -23.83 -10.09 1.42
CA GLY A 426 -25.11 -10.58 0.90
C GLY A 426 -26.19 -10.64 1.99
N THR A 427 -27.44 -10.90 1.61
CA THR A 427 -28.58 -11.01 2.55
C THR A 427 -28.43 -12.11 3.61
N GLN A 428 -27.55 -13.10 3.35
CA GLN A 428 -27.29 -14.25 4.24
C GLN A 428 -25.81 -14.39 4.64
N SER A 429 -24.91 -13.58 4.07
CA SER A 429 -23.45 -13.69 4.21
C SER A 429 -22.87 -12.38 4.75
N SER A 430 -23.19 -12.05 6.00
CA SER A 430 -22.62 -10.88 6.70
C SER A 430 -21.38 -11.26 7.50
N PHE A 431 -20.47 -10.30 7.63
CA PHE A 431 -19.29 -10.41 8.50
C PHE A 431 -19.80 -10.54 9.94
N GLY A 432 -19.34 -11.56 10.66
CA GLY A 432 -19.99 -12.14 11.84
C GLY A 432 -20.14 -11.27 13.09
N GLN A 433 -20.75 -10.09 13.00
CA GLN A 433 -21.23 -9.33 14.15
C GLN A 433 -22.75 -9.40 14.23
N ALA A 434 -23.22 -10.21 15.18
CA ALA A 434 -24.60 -10.18 15.63
C ALA A 434 -24.76 -9.26 16.87
N ILE A 435 -25.94 -8.61 16.94
CA ILE A 435 -26.65 -7.94 18.07
C ILE A 435 -26.30 -6.46 18.47
N PRO A 436 -27.23 -5.68 19.09
CA PRO A 436 -27.74 -4.40 18.54
C PRO A 436 -27.67 -3.18 19.49
N PHE A 437 -27.67 -1.92 18.99
CA PHE A 437 -28.41 -0.83 19.66
C PHE A 437 -28.49 0.50 18.83
N TYR A 438 -29.70 0.78 18.29
CA TYR A 438 -30.47 2.03 18.05
C TYR A 438 -30.01 3.15 17.07
N ALA A 439 -30.70 3.21 15.92
CA ALA A 439 -31.66 4.24 15.41
C ALA A 439 -31.37 5.75 15.71
N THR A 440 -31.41 6.71 14.77
CA THR A 440 -32.05 6.83 13.43
C THR A 440 -31.26 7.80 12.54
N GLY A 441 -30.99 7.40 11.28
CA GLY A 441 -30.55 8.31 10.21
C GLY A 441 -29.39 7.84 9.33
N TRP A 442 -29.09 6.54 9.30
CA TRP A 442 -27.79 5.86 9.07
C TRP A 442 -27.14 5.54 10.42
N ASP A 443 -27.23 4.27 10.83
CA ASP A 443 -26.65 3.78 12.08
C ASP A 443 -25.12 3.65 11.89
N PRO A 444 -24.29 4.36 12.69
CA PRO A 444 -22.85 4.14 12.71
C PRO A 444 -22.49 2.65 12.94
N LEU A 445 -23.35 1.87 13.59
CA LEU A 445 -23.18 0.42 13.72
C LEU A 445 -23.38 -0.35 12.41
N GLU A 446 -24.32 0.02 11.54
CA GLU A 446 -24.49 -0.66 10.23
C GLU A 446 -23.24 -0.47 9.38
N ALA A 447 -22.68 0.76 9.34
CA ALA A 447 -21.43 1.04 8.64
C ALA A 447 -20.24 0.23 9.20
N SER A 448 -20.24 -0.09 10.51
CA SER A 448 -19.20 -0.92 11.15
C SER A 448 -19.33 -2.43 10.89
N ARG A 449 -20.47 -2.88 10.33
CA ARG A 449 -20.77 -4.30 10.08
C ARG A 449 -20.53 -4.76 8.63
N ARG A 450 -20.33 -3.81 7.71
CA ARG A 450 -20.15 -4.09 6.29
C ARG A 450 -18.68 -3.90 5.93
N LEU A 451 -18.09 -4.84 5.17
CA LEU A 451 -16.84 -4.53 4.48
C LEU A 451 -17.03 -3.26 3.66
N THR A 452 -16.23 -2.27 3.94
CA THR A 452 -16.04 -1.16 3.03
C THR A 452 -14.63 -1.32 2.46
N ASP A 453 -14.49 -1.21 1.14
CA ASP A 453 -13.20 -1.14 0.46
C ASP A 453 -12.35 -2.45 0.46
N VAL A 454 -12.81 -3.50 -0.24
CA VAL A 454 -11.99 -4.71 -0.46
C VAL A 454 -10.87 -4.39 -1.45
N GLN A 455 -9.67 -4.19 -0.94
CA GLN A 455 -8.55 -3.66 -1.73
C GLN A 455 -7.74 -4.75 -2.42
N ALA A 456 -7.51 -5.87 -1.75
CA ALA A 456 -6.82 -7.03 -2.28
C ALA A 456 -7.42 -8.32 -1.73
N LEU A 457 -7.19 -9.40 -2.50
CA LEU A 457 -7.63 -10.74 -2.17
C LEU A 457 -6.45 -11.71 -2.35
N ALA A 458 -6.42 -12.77 -1.55
CA ALA A 458 -5.52 -13.90 -1.72
C ALA A 458 -6.27 -15.20 -1.48
N VAL A 459 -6.02 -16.24 -2.26
CA VAL A 459 -6.65 -17.57 -2.07
C VAL A 459 -5.63 -18.51 -1.46
N SER A 460 -6.04 -19.31 -0.47
CA SER A 460 -5.19 -20.32 0.13
C SER A 460 -4.71 -21.34 -0.92
N PRO A 461 -3.39 -21.55 -1.10
CA PRO A 461 -2.88 -22.50 -2.07
C PRO A 461 -3.31 -23.95 -1.80
N SER A 462 -3.51 -24.32 -0.54
CA SER A 462 -3.90 -25.68 -0.13
C SER A 462 -5.41 -25.87 0.01
N ASN A 463 -6.20 -24.80 -0.07
CA ASN A 463 -7.65 -24.87 0.00
C ASN A 463 -8.31 -23.72 -0.78
N PRO A 464 -8.67 -23.95 -2.06
CA PRO A 464 -9.28 -22.93 -2.92
C PRO A 464 -10.55 -22.27 -2.37
N ASP A 465 -11.27 -22.92 -1.44
CA ASP A 465 -12.49 -22.36 -0.85
C ASP A 465 -12.20 -21.38 0.30
N VAL A 466 -10.94 -21.21 0.70
CA VAL A 466 -10.50 -20.23 1.71
C VAL A 466 -9.90 -19.02 1.00
N VAL A 467 -10.57 -17.88 1.12
CA VAL A 467 -10.12 -16.59 0.58
C VAL A 467 -9.85 -15.60 1.72
N TYR A 468 -8.74 -14.88 1.59
CA TYR A 468 -8.33 -13.79 2.46
C TYR A 468 -8.66 -12.49 1.76
N ALA A 469 -9.18 -11.53 2.52
CA ALA A 469 -9.51 -10.21 2.04
C ALA A 469 -8.84 -9.15 2.89
N SER A 470 -8.20 -8.19 2.23
CA SER A 470 -7.80 -6.96 2.87
C SER A 470 -8.91 -5.93 2.78
N LEU A 471 -9.14 -5.25 3.88
CA LEU A 471 -9.92 -4.03 3.88
C LEU A 471 -8.99 -2.83 4.00
N HIS A 472 -9.16 -1.90 3.07
CA HIS A 472 -8.55 -0.60 3.19
C HIS A 472 -9.50 0.33 3.94
N SER A 473 -8.95 1.24 4.74
CA SER A 473 -9.72 2.39 5.18
C SER A 473 -8.83 3.61 5.21
N ASN A 474 -9.37 4.71 4.71
CA ASN A 474 -8.73 6.03 4.77
C ASN A 474 -8.81 6.66 6.17
N ARG A 475 -9.42 5.96 7.14
CA ARG A 475 -9.52 6.32 8.56
C ARG A 475 -9.35 5.04 9.37
N PHE A 476 -8.72 5.10 10.55
CA PHE A 476 -8.69 3.95 11.45
C PHE A 476 -10.12 3.44 11.70
N GLN A 477 -10.45 2.27 11.15
CA GLN A 477 -11.72 1.62 11.35
C GLN A 477 -11.46 0.28 12.04
N PRO A 478 -12.19 -0.06 13.11
CA PRO A 478 -11.98 -1.31 13.85
C PRO A 478 -12.06 -2.59 13.00
N ALA A 479 -12.73 -2.52 11.84
CA ALA A 479 -12.85 -3.61 10.89
C ALA A 479 -11.75 -3.62 9.81
N ALA A 480 -10.98 -2.55 9.63
CA ALA A 480 -9.90 -2.53 8.63
C ALA A 480 -8.78 -3.51 9.01
N GLY A 481 -8.14 -4.12 8.02
CA GLY A 481 -7.14 -5.16 8.23
C GLY A 481 -7.47 -6.44 7.46
N LEU A 482 -7.09 -7.58 8.03
CA LEU A 482 -7.13 -8.88 7.36
C LEU A 482 -8.33 -9.73 7.81
N TRP A 483 -9.06 -10.27 6.84
CA TRP A 483 -10.18 -11.18 7.03
C TRP A 483 -9.97 -12.47 6.25
N ALA A 484 -10.56 -13.58 6.72
CA ALA A 484 -10.55 -14.86 6.00
C ALA A 484 -11.96 -15.48 5.96
N PHE A 485 -12.40 -15.90 4.79
CA PHE A 485 -13.64 -16.64 4.58
C PHE A 485 -13.41 -18.14 4.66
N ASN A 486 -14.44 -18.85 5.15
CA ASN A 486 -14.49 -20.31 5.19
C ASN A 486 -13.31 -20.98 5.92
N LEU A 487 -12.68 -20.25 6.84
CA LEU A 487 -11.63 -20.81 7.67
C LEU A 487 -12.20 -21.98 8.47
N ARG A 488 -11.64 -23.19 8.26
CA ARG A 488 -12.10 -24.46 8.85
C ARG A 488 -13.44 -25.00 8.30
N GLY A 489 -13.86 -24.60 7.10
CA GLY A 489 -15.06 -25.15 6.44
C GLY A 489 -16.39 -24.65 7.04
N LEU A 490 -16.37 -23.48 7.67
CA LEU A 490 -17.53 -22.93 8.41
C LEU A 490 -18.34 -21.90 7.61
N GLU A 491 -18.00 -21.66 6.34
CA GLU A 491 -18.66 -20.70 5.44
C GLU A 491 -18.93 -19.32 6.06
N ARG A 492 -17.96 -18.84 6.85
CA ARG A 492 -18.05 -17.56 7.56
C ARG A 492 -16.75 -16.78 7.48
N TRP A 493 -16.87 -15.47 7.58
CA TRP A 493 -15.73 -14.57 7.70
C TRP A 493 -15.21 -14.52 9.14
N THR A 494 -13.89 -14.61 9.27
CA THR A 494 -13.14 -14.50 10.53
C THR A 494 -12.20 -13.31 10.41
N TYR A 495 -12.29 -12.38 11.36
CA TYR A 495 -11.35 -11.26 11.45
C TYR A 495 -10.03 -11.76 12.04
N LEU A 496 -8.95 -11.66 11.29
CA LEU A 496 -7.62 -12.17 11.69
C LEU A 496 -6.75 -11.11 12.34
N ALA A 497 -7.06 -9.83 12.15
CA ALA A 497 -6.23 -8.75 12.69
C ALA A 497 -6.60 -8.34 14.13
N HIS A 498 -7.69 -8.85 14.70
CA HIS A 498 -8.12 -8.49 16.05
C HIS A 498 -7.06 -8.78 17.12
N GLY A 499 -6.73 -7.78 17.95
CA GLY A 499 -5.72 -7.92 19.00
C GLY A 499 -4.29 -8.09 18.48
N SER A 500 -4.06 -7.80 17.19
CA SER A 500 -2.74 -7.83 16.55
C SER A 500 -2.31 -6.42 16.13
N PRO A 501 -1.01 -6.21 15.79
CA PRO A 501 -0.57 -4.94 15.21
C PRO A 501 -1.29 -4.55 13.92
N LEU A 502 -1.91 -5.50 13.22
CA LEU A 502 -2.65 -5.25 11.97
C LEU A 502 -4.07 -4.70 12.21
N GLU A 503 -4.53 -4.61 13.46
CA GLU A 503 -5.86 -4.10 13.78
C GLU A 503 -6.00 -2.66 13.31
N SER A 504 -7.01 -2.39 12.48
CA SER A 504 -7.26 -1.09 11.87
C SER A 504 -6.21 -0.61 10.84
N ILE A 505 -5.25 -1.45 10.45
CA ILE A 505 -4.28 -1.14 9.38
C ILE A 505 -4.90 -1.43 8.02
N GLY A 506 -4.92 -0.43 7.13
CA GLY A 506 -5.33 -0.62 5.75
C GLY A 506 -4.31 -1.47 4.98
N LEU A 507 -4.74 -2.61 4.45
CA LEU A 507 -3.90 -3.51 3.65
C LEU A 507 -4.17 -3.31 2.15
N GLN A 508 -3.10 -3.17 1.36
CA GLN A 508 -3.13 -2.81 -0.06
C GLN A 508 -2.84 -4.00 -0.99
N ALA A 509 -2.01 -4.94 -0.55
CA ALA A 509 -1.60 -6.09 -1.34
C ALA A 509 -1.50 -7.34 -0.46
N LEU A 510 -1.88 -8.49 -1.03
CA LEU A 510 -1.84 -9.80 -0.37
C LEU A 510 -1.25 -10.82 -1.35
N LYS A 511 -0.30 -11.65 -0.90
CA LYS A 511 0.23 -12.76 -1.73
C LYS A 511 0.81 -13.85 -0.84
N PHE A 512 0.55 -15.10 -1.19
CA PHE A 512 1.18 -16.25 -0.56
C PHE A 512 2.62 -16.44 -1.06
N ASN A 513 3.52 -16.81 -0.15
CA ASN A 513 4.86 -17.22 -0.50
C ASN A 513 4.79 -18.59 -1.23
N PRO A 514 5.31 -18.71 -2.46
CA PRO A 514 5.24 -19.95 -3.23
C PRO A 514 6.10 -21.08 -2.62
N LEU A 515 7.15 -20.76 -1.85
CA LEU A 515 7.99 -21.75 -1.17
C LEU A 515 7.46 -22.12 0.22
N GLU A 516 6.69 -21.23 0.83
CA GLU A 516 6.04 -21.42 2.13
C GLU A 516 4.54 -21.12 1.99
N PRO A 517 3.72 -22.06 1.48
CA PRO A 517 2.32 -21.81 1.13
C PRO A 517 1.42 -21.44 2.32
N ASP A 518 1.92 -21.58 3.55
CA ASP A 518 1.26 -21.19 4.79
C ASP A 518 1.62 -19.75 5.22
N GLN A 519 2.50 -19.08 4.50
CA GLN A 519 2.96 -17.72 4.79
C GLN A 519 2.31 -16.73 3.82
N LEU A 520 1.53 -15.81 4.37
CA LEU A 520 0.86 -14.73 3.65
C LEU A 520 1.64 -13.43 3.85
N GLY A 521 2.14 -12.84 2.76
CA GLY A 521 2.71 -11.50 2.73
C GLY A 521 1.62 -10.43 2.64
N LEU A 522 1.80 -9.34 3.39
CA LEU A 522 0.83 -8.26 3.57
C LEU A 522 1.52 -6.93 3.28
N GLY A 523 1.13 -6.29 2.18
CA GLY A 523 1.48 -4.91 1.87
C GLY A 523 0.50 -3.95 2.55
N THR A 524 0.99 -2.94 3.25
CA THR A 524 0.14 -1.96 3.96
C THR A 524 0.10 -0.61 3.25
N ALA A 525 -0.87 0.23 3.63
CA ALA A 525 -0.94 1.64 3.28
C ALA A 525 -0.13 2.49 4.26
N GLY A 526 1.21 2.36 4.25
CA GLY A 526 2.10 3.23 5.03
C GLY A 526 2.43 2.72 6.44
N MET A 527 2.28 1.43 6.72
CA MET A 527 2.58 0.80 8.02
C MET A 527 3.34 -0.51 7.85
N GLN A 528 4.37 -0.49 7.01
CA GLN A 528 5.29 -1.59 6.71
C GLN A 528 4.80 -2.77 5.85
N PHE A 529 5.68 -3.75 5.63
CA PHE A 529 5.38 -5.07 5.08
C PHE A 529 5.33 -6.06 6.25
N TRP A 530 4.33 -6.93 6.24
CA TRP A 530 4.15 -7.95 7.27
C TRP A 530 4.04 -9.32 6.63
N THR A 531 4.46 -10.35 7.37
CA THR A 531 4.15 -11.73 7.04
C THR A 531 3.30 -12.34 8.13
N LEU A 532 2.30 -13.13 7.76
CA LEU A 532 1.47 -13.89 8.67
C LEU A 532 1.55 -15.38 8.30
N THR A 533 1.95 -16.22 9.24
CA THR A 533 1.73 -17.67 9.12
C THR A 533 0.27 -17.97 9.43
N VAL A 534 -0.50 -18.40 8.45
CA VAL A 534 -1.93 -18.66 8.61
C VAL A 534 -2.15 -20.07 9.21
N PRO A 535 -2.71 -20.18 10.43
CA PRO A 535 -2.83 -21.48 11.09
C PRO A 535 -3.84 -22.40 10.41
N GLY A 536 -3.47 -23.67 10.21
CA GLY A 536 -4.39 -24.73 9.79
C GLY A 536 -4.34 -25.11 8.31
N LEU A 537 -3.31 -24.70 7.58
CA LEU A 537 -3.01 -25.17 6.22
C LEU A 537 -2.08 -26.38 6.18
N SER A 538 -1.27 -26.60 7.23
CA SER A 538 -0.65 -27.91 7.45
C SER A 538 -1.75 -28.97 7.62
N PRO A 539 -1.74 -30.07 6.83
CA PRO A 539 -2.73 -31.12 6.96
C PRO A 539 -2.70 -31.60 8.41
N ARG A 540 -3.81 -31.39 9.13
CA ARG A 540 -3.95 -31.97 10.46
C ARG A 540 -3.67 -33.46 10.33
N ASP A 541 -2.60 -33.92 10.96
CA ASP A 541 -2.36 -35.33 11.22
C ASP A 541 -3.67 -35.89 11.80
N PRO A 542 -4.34 -36.83 11.11
CA PRO A 542 -5.59 -37.39 11.57
C PRO A 542 -5.28 -38.35 12.73
N ARG A 543 -5.14 -37.80 13.93
CA ARG A 543 -5.10 -38.57 15.17
C ARG A 543 -6.31 -38.27 16.05
#